data_AF-A0A2X1ZTJ1-F1
#
_entry.id   AF-A0A2X1ZTJ1-F1
#
_cell.length_a   1.000
_cell.length_b   1.000
_cell.length_c   1.000
_cell.angle_alpha   90.00
_cell.angle_beta   90.00
_cell.angle_gamma   90.00
#
_symmetry.space_group_name_H-M   'P 1'
#
loop_
_entity.id
_entity.type
_entity.pdbx_description
1 polymer ?
#
loop_
_entity_poly.entity_id
_entity_poly.type
_entity_poly.pdbx_seq_one_letter_code
_entity_poly.pdbx_strand_id
1 'polypeptide(L)'
;MSLYYKIFKPKKHTLKSGKEVYEKPTLTIPILILLLLFTMLSVRVTNFSMATLSKNIHKLFAILSPMFKPNFSYFPSIVGPLFDTIKMSFLGSFLGAVLAMPFAFLASNNMVNNKVINWIVKLLFSILRTIPTLVSALIATYIFGLGAFAGTVAIFLFSFSYVGKLTYEQIETVNMGAFEAMISMGFTRTMAFFQIHCARNPSLLFINCPL
;
A
#
# COMPACT_ATOMS: atom_id res chain seq x y z
N MET A 1 13.26 6.28 28.81
CA MET A 1 12.15 6.29 29.79
C MET A 1 12.49 6.94 31.14
N SER A 2 13.78 7.13 31.51
CA SER A 2 14.20 7.67 32.82
C SER A 2 14.00 9.20 32.98
N LEU A 3 14.26 10.01 31.96
CA LEU A 3 14.18 11.48 32.06
C LEU A 3 12.74 12.01 32.25
N TYR A 4 11.75 11.27 31.74
CA TYR A 4 10.34 11.65 31.73
C TYR A 4 9.70 11.67 33.12
N TYR A 5 9.92 10.63 33.93
CA TYR A 5 9.41 10.55 35.31
C TYR A 5 10.07 11.55 36.27
N LYS A 6 11.19 12.15 35.84
CA LYS A 6 11.87 13.22 36.58
C LYS A 6 11.15 14.57 36.43
N ILE A 7 10.51 14.81 35.27
CA ILE A 7 9.84 16.08 34.94
C ILE A 7 8.35 16.01 35.31
N PHE A 8 7.68 14.87 35.09
CA PHE A 8 6.27 14.68 35.47
C PHE A 8 6.14 13.50 36.43
N LYS A 9 5.89 13.78 37.72
CA LYS A 9 5.77 12.76 38.77
C LYS A 9 4.40 12.05 38.69
N PRO A 10 4.34 10.71 38.73
CA PRO A 10 3.08 9.97 38.74
C PRO A 10 2.31 10.24 40.03
N LYS A 11 1.00 10.48 39.93
CA LYS A 11 0.13 10.71 41.08
C LYS A 11 -0.23 9.36 41.69
N LYS A 12 -0.09 9.23 43.01
CA LYS A 12 -0.45 8.02 43.75
C LYS A 12 -1.91 8.08 44.17
N HIS A 13 -2.65 7.02 43.90
CA HIS A 13 -3.99 6.81 44.44
C HIS A 13 -3.97 5.56 45.32
N THR A 14 -4.38 5.71 46.58
CA THR A 14 -4.58 4.59 47.50
C THR A 14 -6.02 4.12 47.36
N LEU A 15 -6.22 2.87 46.94
CA LEU A 15 -7.55 2.27 46.93
C LEU A 15 -7.92 1.90 48.37
N LYS A 16 -9.23 1.82 48.69
CA LYS A 16 -9.73 1.38 50.01
C LYS A 16 -9.19 0.01 50.47
N SER A 17 -8.62 -0.77 49.56
CA SER A 17 -7.94 -2.05 49.79
C SER A 17 -6.46 -1.94 50.21
N GLY A 18 -5.92 -0.74 50.44
CA GLY A 18 -4.54 -0.53 50.91
C GLY A 18 -3.44 -0.74 49.86
N LYS A 19 -3.80 -1.03 48.60
CA LYS A 19 -2.83 -1.11 47.48
C LYS A 19 -2.68 0.26 46.81
N GLU A 20 -1.44 0.70 46.62
CA GLU A 20 -1.11 1.94 45.89
C GLU A 20 -0.99 1.65 44.39
N VAL A 21 -1.80 2.32 43.56
CA VAL A 21 -1.69 2.25 42.10
C VAL A 21 -1.20 3.60 41.59
N TYR A 22 -0.17 3.57 40.76
CA TYR A 22 0.45 4.76 40.18
C TYR A 22 -0.17 5.04 38.82
N GLU A 23 -0.78 6.22 38.65
CA GLU A 23 -1.22 6.67 37.33
C GLU A 23 -0.04 7.31 36.59
N LYS A 24 0.18 6.89 35.34
CA LYS A 24 1.21 7.48 34.47
C LYS A 24 0.83 8.93 34.13
N PRO A 25 1.77 9.87 34.09
CA PRO A 25 1.44 11.27 33.78
C PRO A 25 0.87 11.41 32.36
N THR A 26 -0.08 12.32 32.16
CA THR A 26 -0.65 12.56 30.83
C THR A 26 0.32 13.37 29.96
N LEU A 27 0.81 12.76 28.88
CA LEU A 27 1.71 13.37 27.88
C LEU A 27 1.04 14.40 26.96
N THR A 28 -0.27 14.61 27.12
CA THR A 28 -1.10 15.44 26.24
C THR A 28 -0.69 16.91 26.26
N ILE A 29 -0.36 17.45 27.43
CA ILE A 29 -0.02 18.87 27.62
C ILE A 29 1.27 19.27 26.86
N PRO A 30 2.43 18.58 27.03
CA PRO A 30 3.63 18.93 26.29
C PRO A 30 3.51 18.68 24.78
N ILE A 31 2.75 17.65 24.36
CA ILE A 31 2.49 17.40 22.94
C ILE A 31 1.65 18.53 22.32
N LEU A 32 0.64 19.03 23.04
CA LEU A 32 -0.19 20.14 22.58
C LEU A 32 0.62 21.44 22.47
N ILE A 33 1.50 21.72 23.43
CA ILE A 33 2.40 22.89 23.39
C ILE A 33 3.35 22.79 22.19
N LEU A 34 3.92 21.61 21.94
CA LEU A 34 4.80 21.37 20.79
C LEU A 34 4.06 21.57 19.46
N LEU A 35 2.83 21.05 19.34
CA LEU A 35 1.98 21.23 18.16
C LEU A 35 1.65 22.71 17.91
N LEU A 36 1.31 23.45 18.97
CA LEU A 36 0.99 24.87 18.89
C LEU A 36 2.22 25.71 18.51
N LEU A 37 3.40 25.32 18.99
CA LEU A 37 4.66 25.94 18.60
C LEU A 37 5.02 25.67 17.13
N PHE A 38 4.83 24.44 16.65
CA PHE A 38 5.04 24.08 15.23
C PHE A 38 4.08 24.82 14.30
N THR A 39 2.81 24.95 14.68
CA THR A 39 1.82 25.71 13.88
C THR A 39 2.16 27.20 13.83
N MET A 40 2.58 27.80 14.95
CA MET A 40 3.05 29.19 14.99
C MET A 40 4.30 29.42 14.13
N LEU A 41 5.28 28.50 14.18
CA LEU A 41 6.46 28.52 13.31
C LEU A 41 6.08 28.42 11.84
N SER A 42 5.15 27.52 11.49
CA SER A 42 4.70 27.35 10.11
C SER A 42 4.02 28.62 9.58
N VAL A 43 3.19 29.29 10.38
CA VAL A 43 2.55 30.56 9.98
C VAL A 43 3.58 31.67 9.75
N ARG A 44 4.61 31.75 10.59
CA ARG A 44 5.71 32.72 10.46
C ARG A 44 6.56 32.46 9.22
N VAL A 45 6.95 31.20 8.98
CA VAL A 45 7.77 30.80 7.83
C VAL A 45 7.01 31.03 6.51
N THR A 46 5.70 30.77 6.49
CA THR A 46 4.85 30.96 5.31
C THR A 46 4.36 32.41 5.15
N ASN A 47 4.66 33.33 6.07
CA ASN A 47 4.13 34.71 6.10
C ASN A 47 2.60 34.77 5.88
N PHE A 48 1.87 33.80 6.43
CA PHE A 48 0.45 33.66 6.21
C PHE A 48 -0.31 34.76 6.95
N SER A 49 -0.79 35.77 6.21
CA SER A 49 -1.52 36.92 6.74
C SER A 49 -3.01 36.80 6.42
N MET A 50 -3.85 36.82 7.47
CA MET A 50 -5.32 36.71 7.32
C MET A 50 -5.91 37.86 6.47
N ALA A 51 -5.26 39.02 6.48
CA ALA A 51 -5.63 40.17 5.66
C ALA A 51 -5.41 39.93 4.15
N THR A 52 -4.38 39.18 3.77
CA THR A 52 -4.11 38.85 2.36
C THR A 52 -5.11 37.82 1.84
N LEU A 53 -5.54 36.90 2.69
CA LEU A 53 -6.58 35.91 2.35
C LEU A 53 -7.93 36.57 2.06
N SER A 54 -8.39 37.50 2.92
CA SER A 54 -9.67 38.18 2.67
C SER A 54 -9.61 39.06 1.41
N LYS A 55 -8.48 39.75 1.18
CA LYS A 55 -8.27 40.55 -0.03
C LYS A 55 -8.27 39.71 -1.30
N ASN A 56 -7.74 38.49 -1.28
CA ASN A 56 -7.63 37.62 -2.46
C ASN A 56 -8.77 36.58 -2.59
N ILE A 57 -9.80 36.62 -1.74
CA ILE A 57 -10.93 35.67 -1.77
C ILE A 57 -11.63 35.65 -3.14
N HIS A 58 -11.66 36.79 -3.84
CA HIS A 58 -12.22 36.91 -5.18
C HIS A 58 -11.45 36.08 -6.22
N LYS A 59 -10.12 35.92 -6.08
CA LYS A 59 -9.30 35.08 -6.99
C LYS A 59 -9.64 33.61 -6.83
N LEU A 60 -9.88 33.19 -5.58
CA LEU A 60 -10.33 31.83 -5.28
C LEU A 60 -11.70 31.56 -5.93
N PHE A 61 -12.64 32.51 -5.82
CA PHE A 61 -13.95 32.37 -6.46
C PHE A 61 -13.88 32.44 -7.99
N ALA A 62 -12.94 33.21 -8.56
CA ALA A 62 -12.72 33.29 -10.00
C ALA A 62 -12.18 31.97 -10.60
N ILE A 63 -11.37 31.21 -9.86
CA ILE A 63 -10.90 29.87 -10.29
C ILE A 63 -11.98 28.81 -10.06
N LEU A 64 -12.76 28.93 -8.97
CA LEU A 64 -13.75 27.92 -8.59
C LEU A 64 -15.04 27.99 -9.44
N SER A 65 -15.50 29.19 -9.78
CA SER A 65 -16.69 29.41 -10.61
C SER A 65 -16.69 28.65 -11.95
N PRO A 66 -15.61 28.65 -12.76
CA PRO A 66 -15.57 27.91 -14.02
C PRO A 66 -15.51 26.39 -13.84
N MET A 67 -15.10 25.86 -12.68
CA MET A 67 -15.14 24.41 -12.43
C MET A 67 -16.59 23.87 -12.34
N PHE A 68 -17.56 24.72 -11.99
CA PHE A 68 -18.98 24.37 -11.90
C PHE A 68 -19.76 24.51 -13.22
N LYS A 69 -19.17 25.09 -14.27
CA LYS A 69 -19.79 25.23 -15.60
C LYS A 69 -18.98 24.48 -16.66
N PRO A 70 -18.99 23.14 -16.66
CA PRO A 70 -18.28 22.37 -17.68
C PRO A 70 -18.93 22.55 -19.06
N ASN A 71 -18.10 22.77 -20.08
CA ASN A 71 -18.55 22.85 -21.47
C ASN A 71 -18.72 21.44 -22.05
N PHE A 72 -19.97 20.96 -22.17
CA PHE A 72 -20.27 19.62 -22.71
C PHE A 72 -19.86 19.40 -24.17
N SER A 73 -19.56 20.47 -24.93
CA SER A 73 -19.06 20.36 -26.30
C SER A 73 -17.70 19.66 -26.41
N TYR A 74 -16.88 19.66 -25.33
CA TYR A 74 -15.57 18.98 -25.30
C TYR A 74 -15.67 17.49 -24.92
N PHE A 75 -16.85 17.02 -24.54
CA PHE A 75 -17.07 15.65 -24.07
C PHE A 75 -16.61 14.55 -25.06
N PRO A 76 -16.81 14.66 -26.38
CA PRO A 76 -16.32 13.65 -27.32
C PRO A 76 -14.80 13.51 -27.34
N SER A 77 -14.06 14.60 -27.12
CA SER A 77 -12.59 14.62 -27.15
C SER A 77 -11.93 13.99 -25.93
N ILE A 78 -12.63 13.95 -24.78
CA ILE A 78 -12.13 13.34 -23.53
C ILE A 78 -12.49 11.87 -23.39
N VAL A 79 -13.55 11.39 -24.06
CA VAL A 79 -13.99 9.99 -23.96
C VAL A 79 -12.92 9.02 -24.48
N GLY A 80 -12.21 9.36 -25.56
CA GLY A 80 -11.11 8.54 -26.09
C GLY A 80 -9.99 8.31 -25.05
N PRO A 81 -9.33 9.37 -24.55
CA PRO A 81 -8.30 9.26 -23.51
C PRO A 81 -8.78 8.60 -22.21
N LEU A 82 -10.06 8.76 -21.86
CA LEU A 82 -10.65 8.09 -20.70
C LEU A 82 -10.68 6.57 -20.90
N PHE A 83 -11.13 6.09 -22.07
CA PHE A 83 -11.09 4.67 -22.38
C PHE A 83 -9.66 4.13 -22.43
N ASP A 84 -8.70 4.90 -22.93
CA ASP A 84 -7.30 4.48 -22.94
C ASP A 84 -6.74 4.32 -21.53
N THR A 85 -7.17 5.17 -20.59
CA THR A 85 -6.84 5.05 -19.16
C THR A 85 -7.40 3.77 -18.54
N ILE A 86 -8.64 3.41 -18.89
CA ILE A 86 -9.27 2.17 -18.44
C ILE A 86 -8.53 0.95 -19.02
N LYS A 87 -8.26 0.95 -20.33
CA LYS A 87 -7.54 -0.15 -20.99
C LYS A 87 -6.14 -0.34 -20.41
N MET A 88 -5.37 0.73 -20.23
CA MET A 88 -4.00 0.63 -19.71
C MET A 88 -3.96 0.14 -18.27
N SER A 89 -4.89 0.61 -17.42
CA SER A 89 -4.93 0.21 -16.01
C SER A 89 -5.38 -1.24 -15.84
N PHE A 90 -6.36 -1.68 -16.63
CA PHE A 90 -6.81 -3.06 -16.64
C PHE A 90 -5.72 -4.00 -17.16
N LEU A 91 -5.16 -3.74 -18.35
CA LEU A 91 -4.12 -4.58 -18.94
C LEU A 91 -2.84 -4.63 -18.10
N GLY A 92 -2.36 -3.48 -17.61
CA GLY A 92 -1.17 -3.40 -16.79
C GLY A 92 -1.34 -4.17 -15.48
N SER A 93 -2.48 -3.99 -14.81
CA SER A 93 -2.77 -4.69 -13.55
C SER A 93 -2.94 -6.19 -13.75
N PHE A 94 -3.65 -6.60 -14.80
CA PHE A 94 -3.88 -8.00 -15.12
C PHE A 94 -2.58 -8.73 -15.44
N LEU A 95 -1.78 -8.21 -16.37
CA LEU A 95 -0.48 -8.80 -16.71
C LEU A 95 0.46 -8.81 -15.50
N GLY A 96 0.44 -7.75 -14.69
CA GLY A 96 1.24 -7.64 -13.48
C GLY A 96 0.88 -8.72 -12.46
N ALA A 97 -0.41 -8.95 -12.24
CA ALA A 97 -0.90 -9.97 -11.31
C ALA A 97 -0.63 -11.39 -11.81
N VAL A 98 -0.86 -11.66 -13.10
CA VAL A 98 -0.61 -12.97 -13.72
C VAL A 98 0.87 -13.34 -13.64
N LEU A 99 1.78 -12.42 -13.95
CA LEU A 99 3.22 -12.65 -13.84
C LEU A 99 3.73 -12.61 -12.40
N ALA A 100 3.09 -11.87 -11.50
CA ALA A 100 3.46 -11.84 -10.09
C ALA A 100 3.29 -13.20 -9.41
N MET A 101 2.25 -13.98 -9.76
CA MET A 101 1.99 -15.29 -9.16
C MET A 101 3.17 -16.27 -9.28
N PRO A 102 3.67 -16.63 -10.48
CA PRO A 102 4.78 -17.58 -10.61
C PRO A 102 6.06 -17.07 -9.95
N PHE A 103 6.34 -15.77 -10.02
CA PHE A 103 7.51 -15.17 -9.36
C PHE A 103 7.37 -15.17 -7.83
N ALA A 104 6.17 -14.98 -7.28
CA ALA A 104 5.92 -15.07 -5.84
C ALA A 104 6.14 -16.50 -5.33
N PHE A 105 5.74 -17.52 -6.11
CA PHE A 105 6.04 -18.92 -5.78
C PHE A 105 7.55 -19.21 -5.79
N LEU A 106 8.28 -18.70 -6.78
CA LEU A 106 9.73 -18.80 -6.87
C LEU A 106 10.46 -18.03 -5.76
N ALA A 107 9.83 -17.04 -5.12
CA ALA A 107 10.43 -16.30 -4.01
C ALA A 107 10.22 -17.00 -2.65
N SER A 108 9.23 -17.88 -2.54
CA SER A 108 8.86 -18.51 -1.26
C SER A 108 9.86 -19.58 -0.84
N ASN A 109 10.48 -19.34 0.32
CA ASN A 109 11.47 -20.25 0.90
C ASN A 109 10.86 -21.58 1.38
N ASN A 110 9.54 -21.61 1.50
CA ASN A 110 8.77 -22.75 1.94
C ASN A 110 8.51 -23.78 0.83
N MET A 111 8.48 -23.31 -0.43
CA MET A 111 8.16 -24.13 -1.60
C MET A 111 9.39 -24.50 -2.42
N VAL A 112 10.29 -23.53 -2.65
CA VAL A 112 11.53 -23.69 -3.42
C VAL A 112 12.71 -23.71 -2.47
N ASN A 113 13.45 -24.83 -2.44
CA ASN A 113 14.55 -25.04 -1.50
C ASN A 113 15.87 -24.34 -1.93
N ASN A 114 15.92 -23.76 -3.13
CA ASN A 114 17.11 -23.07 -3.63
C ASN A 114 17.20 -21.64 -3.09
N LYS A 115 17.99 -21.46 -2.03
CA LYS A 115 18.19 -20.17 -1.35
C LYS A 115 18.66 -19.05 -2.28
N VAL A 116 19.45 -19.36 -3.31
CA VAL A 116 19.99 -18.35 -4.23
C VAL A 116 18.89 -17.73 -5.09
N ILE A 117 18.02 -18.56 -5.67
CA ILE A 117 16.89 -18.10 -6.51
C ILE A 117 15.95 -17.25 -5.66
N ASN A 118 15.59 -17.73 -4.46
CA ASN A 118 14.70 -17.01 -3.56
C ASN A 118 15.27 -15.63 -3.21
N TRP A 119 16.57 -15.56 -2.90
CA TRP A 119 17.23 -14.30 -2.58
C TRP A 119 17.22 -13.32 -3.75
N ILE A 120 17.54 -13.78 -4.98
CA ILE A 120 17.52 -12.96 -6.19
C ILE A 120 16.11 -12.40 -6.45
N VAL A 121 15.08 -13.24 -6.39
CA VAL A 121 13.70 -12.81 -6.66
C VAL A 121 13.18 -11.87 -5.57
N LYS A 122 13.50 -12.12 -4.29
CA LYS A 122 13.17 -11.20 -3.18
C LYS A 122 13.86 -9.84 -3.35
N LEU A 123 15.12 -9.84 -3.80
CA LEU A 123 15.89 -8.63 -4.08
C LEU A 123 15.26 -7.86 -5.25
N LEU A 124 14.88 -8.54 -6.34
CA LEU A 124 14.18 -7.95 -7.48
C LEU A 124 12.90 -7.22 -7.04
N PHE A 125 12.05 -7.88 -6.25
CA PHE A 125 10.84 -7.24 -5.72
C PHE A 125 11.16 -6.06 -4.79
N SER A 126 12.23 -6.13 -4.01
CA SER A 126 12.65 -5.02 -3.16
C SER A 126 13.10 -3.81 -3.97
N ILE A 127 13.88 -4.01 -5.04
CA ILE A 127 14.34 -2.92 -5.92
C ILE A 127 13.17 -2.29 -6.67
N LEU A 128 12.30 -3.10 -7.27
CA LEU A 128 11.19 -2.55 -8.05
C LEU A 128 10.21 -1.74 -7.19
N ARG A 129 10.12 -2.03 -5.88
CA ARG A 129 9.31 -1.27 -4.92
C ARG A 129 9.94 0.02 -4.42
N THR A 130 11.27 0.16 -4.46
CA THR A 130 11.94 1.39 -4.01
C THR A 130 11.85 2.49 -5.07
N ILE A 131 11.68 2.13 -6.34
CA ILE A 131 11.46 3.09 -7.42
C ILE A 131 10.01 3.62 -7.33
N PRO A 132 9.80 4.94 -7.14
CA PRO A 132 8.46 5.51 -7.14
C PRO A 132 7.79 5.31 -8.50
N THR A 133 6.46 5.13 -8.49
CA THR A 133 5.67 4.94 -9.72
C THR A 133 5.80 6.08 -10.72
N LEU A 134 6.02 7.31 -10.23
CA LEU A 134 6.29 8.47 -11.07
C LEU A 134 7.60 8.32 -11.86
N VAL A 135 8.63 7.74 -11.22
CA VAL A 135 9.94 7.54 -11.86
C VAL A 135 9.87 6.40 -12.89
N SER A 136 9.19 5.29 -12.58
CA SER A 136 8.99 4.22 -13.56
C SER A 136 8.15 4.68 -14.76
N ALA A 137 7.15 5.54 -14.52
CA ALA A 137 6.39 6.17 -15.59
C ALA A 137 7.26 7.06 -16.48
N LEU A 138 8.12 7.90 -15.89
CA LEU A 138 9.07 8.72 -16.65
C LEU A 138 10.00 7.88 -17.51
N ILE A 139 10.59 6.82 -16.96
CA ILE A 139 11.46 5.90 -17.70
C ILE A 139 10.68 5.23 -18.85
N ALA A 140 9.46 4.75 -18.58
CA ALA A 140 8.63 4.13 -19.61
C ALA A 140 8.26 5.12 -20.74
N THR A 141 7.96 6.37 -20.40
CA THR A 141 7.70 7.42 -21.41
C THR A 141 8.94 7.80 -22.20
N TYR A 142 10.13 7.73 -21.60
CA TYR A 142 11.38 7.98 -22.31
C TYR A 142 11.70 6.87 -23.32
N ILE A 143 11.43 5.61 -22.98
CA ILE A 143 11.72 4.45 -23.84
C ILE A 143 10.67 4.30 -24.95
N PHE A 144 9.38 4.38 -24.60
CA PHE A 144 8.29 4.08 -25.53
C PHE A 144 7.57 5.32 -26.08
N GLY A 145 7.89 6.50 -25.57
CA GLY A 145 7.20 7.75 -25.89
C GLY A 145 5.96 8.04 -25.02
N LEU A 146 5.35 9.18 -25.27
CA LEU A 146 4.07 9.58 -24.65
C LEU A 146 2.93 8.76 -25.24
N GLY A 147 2.19 8.04 -24.39
CA GLY A 147 1.01 7.28 -24.83
C GLY A 147 0.52 6.27 -23.80
N ALA A 148 -0.57 5.57 -24.15
CA ALA A 148 -1.20 4.55 -23.31
C ALA A 148 -0.28 3.34 -23.02
N PHE A 149 0.64 3.03 -23.93
CA PHE A 149 1.58 1.93 -23.76
C PHE A 149 2.57 2.18 -22.61
N ALA A 150 3.16 3.38 -22.54
CA ALA A 150 4.06 3.76 -21.45
C ALA A 150 3.36 3.70 -20.08
N GLY A 151 2.11 4.17 -20.01
CA GLY A 151 1.27 4.04 -18.82
C GLY A 151 1.01 2.59 -18.42
N THR A 152 0.71 1.73 -19.40
CA THR A 152 0.49 0.29 -19.17
C THR A 152 1.71 -0.39 -18.56
N VAL A 153 2.91 -0.12 -19.08
CA VAL A 153 4.18 -0.68 -18.56
C VAL A 153 4.48 -0.17 -17.15
N ALA A 154 4.23 1.12 -16.89
CA ALA A 154 4.43 1.69 -15.55
C ALA A 154 3.50 1.04 -14.50
N ILE A 155 2.22 0.90 -14.83
CA ILE A 155 1.22 0.23 -13.99
C ILE A 155 1.56 -1.25 -13.82
N PHE A 156 2.00 -1.92 -14.89
CA PHE A 156 2.45 -3.31 -14.86
C PHE A 156 3.58 -3.52 -13.86
N LEU A 157 4.66 -2.74 -13.93
CA LEU A 157 5.81 -2.87 -13.01
C LEU A 157 5.40 -2.62 -11.56
N PHE A 158 4.52 -1.65 -11.33
CA PHE A 158 4.00 -1.36 -10.00
C PHE A 158 3.15 -2.52 -9.46
N SER A 159 2.17 -2.99 -10.23
CA SER A 159 1.28 -4.09 -9.87
C SER A 159 2.08 -5.37 -9.61
N PHE A 160 3.00 -5.72 -10.51
CA PHE A 160 3.89 -6.89 -10.38
C PHE A 160 4.65 -6.89 -9.05
N SER A 161 5.21 -5.74 -8.68
CA SER A 161 6.03 -5.60 -7.47
C SER A 161 5.19 -5.60 -6.20
N TYR A 162 4.00 -4.98 -6.26
CA TYR A 162 3.11 -4.89 -5.11
C TYR A 162 2.43 -6.23 -4.82
N VAL A 163 1.77 -6.80 -5.82
CA VAL A 163 1.09 -8.10 -5.73
C VAL A 163 2.11 -9.20 -5.45
N GLY A 164 3.24 -9.24 -6.18
CA GLY A 164 4.25 -10.29 -6.01
C GLY A 164 4.81 -10.36 -4.60
N LYS A 165 5.19 -9.23 -4.01
CA LYS A 165 5.70 -9.17 -2.64
C LYS A 165 4.65 -9.60 -1.62
N LEU A 166 3.42 -9.09 -1.72
CA LEU A 166 2.33 -9.46 -0.82
C LEU A 166 2.03 -10.96 -0.91
N THR A 167 1.88 -11.50 -2.12
CA THR A 167 1.60 -12.91 -2.32
C THR A 167 2.73 -13.78 -1.77
N TYR A 168 3.99 -13.41 -1.99
CA TYR A 168 5.13 -14.15 -1.44
C TYR A 168 5.15 -14.16 0.10
N GLU A 169 4.93 -13.01 0.76
CA GLU A 169 4.87 -12.92 2.22
C GLU A 169 3.70 -13.74 2.78
N GLN A 170 2.56 -13.74 2.09
CA GLN A 170 1.44 -14.60 2.45
C GLN A 170 1.82 -16.08 2.34
N ILE A 171 2.45 -16.52 1.25
CA ILE A 171 2.86 -17.94 1.10
C ILE A 171 3.87 -18.36 2.17
N GLU A 172 4.82 -17.51 2.54
CA GLU A 172 5.84 -17.83 3.54
C GLU A 172 5.28 -17.87 4.98
N THR A 173 4.18 -17.16 5.24
CA THR A 173 3.49 -17.16 6.55
C THR A 173 2.46 -18.29 6.71
N VAL A 174 2.14 -19.04 5.67
CA VAL A 174 1.21 -20.18 5.75
C VAL A 174 1.83 -21.33 6.57
N ASN A 175 1.03 -21.89 7.49
CA ASN A 175 1.40 -23.07 8.27
C ASN A 175 1.48 -24.32 7.35
N MET A 176 2.65 -24.97 7.33
CA MET A 176 2.91 -26.11 6.46
C MET A 176 2.29 -27.43 6.91
N GLY A 177 1.75 -27.54 8.12
CA GLY A 177 1.21 -28.80 8.63
C GLY A 177 0.12 -29.40 7.73
N ALA A 178 -0.80 -28.56 7.22
CA ALA A 178 -1.83 -29.01 6.28
C ALA A 178 -1.24 -29.38 4.90
N PHE A 179 -0.18 -28.70 4.47
CA PHE A 179 0.50 -28.97 3.20
C PHE A 179 1.32 -30.27 3.25
N GLU A 180 2.01 -30.53 4.34
CA GLU A 180 2.74 -31.76 4.58
C GLU A 180 1.79 -32.96 4.68
N ALA A 181 0.64 -32.81 5.35
CA ALA A 181 -0.41 -33.84 5.41
C ALA A 181 -0.92 -34.23 4.02
N MET A 182 -1.19 -33.24 3.16
CA MET A 182 -1.62 -33.48 1.76
C MET A 182 -0.53 -34.17 0.93
N ILE A 183 0.74 -33.81 1.12
CA ILE A 183 1.86 -34.50 0.46
C ILE A 183 1.96 -35.96 0.95
N SER A 184 1.76 -36.21 2.25
CA SER A 184 1.73 -37.57 2.81
C SER A 184 0.59 -38.43 2.25
N MET A 185 -0.49 -37.82 1.79
CA MET A 185 -1.60 -38.49 1.11
C MET A 185 -1.31 -38.78 -0.38
N GLY A 186 -0.14 -38.38 -0.90
CA GLY A 186 0.29 -38.66 -2.28
C GLY A 186 0.00 -37.54 -3.29
N PHE A 187 -0.49 -36.37 -2.85
CA PHE A 187 -0.73 -35.24 -3.76
C PHE A 187 0.57 -34.59 -4.22
N THR A 188 0.61 -34.19 -5.49
CA THR A 188 1.72 -33.37 -6.02
C THR A 188 1.72 -31.98 -5.37
N ARG A 189 2.89 -31.34 -5.24
CA ARG A 189 3.04 -30.05 -4.55
C ARG A 189 2.11 -28.94 -5.09
N THR A 190 1.88 -28.93 -6.40
CA THR A 190 0.96 -27.98 -7.06
C THR A 190 -0.50 -28.29 -6.72
N MET A 191 -0.92 -29.56 -6.77
CA MET A 191 -2.27 -29.98 -6.37
C MET A 191 -2.55 -29.69 -4.90
N ALA A 192 -1.62 -30.04 -4.00
CA ALA A 192 -1.75 -29.77 -2.57
C ALA A 192 -1.99 -28.28 -2.27
N PHE A 193 -1.28 -27.39 -2.99
CA PHE A 193 -1.48 -25.95 -2.86
C PHE A 193 -2.88 -25.49 -3.31
N PHE A 194 -3.35 -25.94 -4.47
CA PHE A 194 -4.69 -25.60 -4.97
C PHE A 194 -5.80 -26.17 -4.07
N GLN A 195 -5.65 -27.40 -3.58
CA GLN A 195 -6.63 -28.05 -2.70
C GLN A 195 -6.80 -27.28 -1.39
N ILE A 196 -5.70 -26.85 -0.77
CA ILE A 196 -5.74 -26.09 0.50
C ILE A 196 -6.40 -24.74 0.30
N HIS A 197 -6.13 -24.06 -0.82
CA HIS A 197 -6.78 -22.78 -1.12
C HIS A 197 -8.28 -22.94 -1.36
N CYS A 198 -8.68 -24.01 -2.05
CA CYS A 198 -10.09 -24.36 -2.27
C CYS A 198 -10.80 -24.69 -0.95
N ALA A 199 -10.17 -25.51 -0.08
CA ALA A 199 -10.71 -25.89 1.22
C ALA A 199 -10.86 -24.72 2.21
N ARG A 200 -10.04 -23.66 2.07
CA ARG A 200 -10.09 -22.48 2.93
C ARG A 200 -11.17 -21.47 2.55
N ASN A 201 -11.70 -21.53 1.32
CA ASN A 201 -12.76 -20.62 0.87
C ASN A 201 -14.12 -21.34 0.90
N PRO A 202 -15.00 -21.07 1.87
CA PRO A 202 -16.28 -21.77 1.99
C PRO A 202 -17.22 -21.55 0.79
N SER A 203 -16.98 -20.54 -0.05
CA SER A 203 -17.72 -20.30 -1.29
C SER A 203 -17.33 -21.22 -2.46
N LEU A 204 -16.11 -21.78 -2.46
CA LEU A 204 -15.59 -22.68 -3.50
C LEU A 204 -15.90 -24.16 -3.23
N LEU A 205 -16.38 -24.49 -2.03
CA LEU A 205 -16.75 -25.87 -1.65
C LEU A 205 -17.91 -26.45 -2.49
N PHE A 206 -18.65 -25.58 -3.20
CA PHE A 206 -19.73 -25.96 -4.13
C PHE A 206 -19.25 -26.25 -5.56
N ILE A 207 -18.06 -25.79 -5.95
CA ILE A 207 -17.46 -26.12 -7.24
C ILE A 207 -16.56 -27.31 -6.98
N ASN A 208 -17.00 -28.51 -7.42
CA ASN A 208 -16.27 -29.77 -7.30
C ASN A 208 -14.75 -29.56 -7.36
N CYS A 209 -14.10 -29.61 -6.19
CA CYS A 209 -12.66 -29.56 -6.11
C CYS A 209 -12.18 -30.87 -6.71
N PRO A 210 -11.40 -30.86 -7.81
CA PRO A 210 -10.93 -32.10 -8.40
C PRO A 210 -10.11 -32.86 -7.36
N LEU A 211 -10.47 -34.14 -7.16
CA LEU A 211 -9.69 -35.11 -6.42
C LEU A 211 -8.43 -35.49 -7.20
#